data_AF-A0A6N7R5U6-F1
#
_entry.id   AF-A0A6N7R5U6-F1
#
_cell.length_a   1.000
_cell.length_b   1.000
_cell.length_c   1.000
_cell.angle_alpha   90.00
_cell.angle_beta   90.00
_cell.angle_gamma   90.00
#
_symmetry.space_group_name_H-M   'P 1'
#
loop_
_entity.id
_entity.type
_entity.pdbx_description
1 polymer ?
#
loop_
_entity_poly.entity_id
_entity_poly.type
_entity_poly.pdbx_seq_one_letter_code
_entity_poly.pdbx_strand_id
1 'polypeptide(L)'
;MLNNLNEEYFLVLRRPLESKRQSPKSLGSILILSIFLQAFLLFLEFFVGGFSNYPSKDLIVKIHLIASSILATISVIYSIPYIYLRSQKVQYFVSMLVSQNLFGVSVYLISLMAVGTILSNEDSLLQFTYMTLLIGGIVFIITFVRFIILLNNGFYRKGFKKDKQRGKFEKTSYLPVVILIGISISFVIQFLIRNFNTGHYDVMFVIILSIVIFWVMLFILPEQLVILYCKFRFDSFNYELNGRLKPVKDENGKMIPEEKLDSYFRQKTKAGSE
;
A
#
# COMPACT_ATOMS: atom_id res chain seq x y z
N MET A 1 18.61 -9.28 7.67
CA MET A 1 19.09 -7.96 7.19
C MET A 1 18.45 -6.80 7.94
N LEU A 2 17.11 -6.66 7.95
CA LEU A 2 16.42 -5.56 8.67
C LEU A 2 16.74 -5.49 10.17
N ASN A 3 16.88 -6.65 10.84
CA ASN A 3 17.20 -6.74 12.27
C ASN A 3 18.54 -6.11 12.67
N ASN A 4 19.45 -5.90 11.71
CA ASN A 4 20.77 -5.32 11.99
C ASN A 4 20.75 -3.78 11.92
N LEU A 5 19.67 -3.17 11.44
CA LEU A 5 19.52 -1.72 11.35
C LEU A 5 18.94 -1.14 12.65
N ASN A 6 19.49 -0.01 13.09
CA ASN A 6 19.00 0.74 14.24
C ASN A 6 17.74 1.56 13.91
N GLU A 7 16.99 1.97 14.94
CA GLU A 7 15.76 2.75 14.80
C GLU A 7 15.92 4.00 13.92
N GLU A 8 17.08 4.65 14.00
CA GLU A 8 17.41 5.85 13.23
C GLU A 8 17.21 5.69 11.71
N TYR A 9 17.43 4.48 11.17
CA TYR A 9 17.29 4.15 9.75
C TYR A 9 15.84 4.15 9.27
N PHE A 10 14.89 4.10 10.21
CA PHE A 10 13.46 4.01 9.90
C PHE A 10 12.71 5.29 10.24
N LEU A 11 13.33 6.25 10.93
CA LEU A 11 12.63 7.41 11.50
C LEU A 11 11.89 8.27 10.48
N VAL A 12 12.33 8.32 9.21
CA VAL A 12 11.58 9.01 8.15
C VAL A 12 10.20 8.40 7.92
N LEU A 13 10.06 7.08 8.09
CA LEU A 13 8.78 6.36 7.94
C LEU A 13 7.78 6.70 9.05
N ARG A 14 8.19 7.46 10.08
CA ARG A 14 7.28 7.95 11.12
C ARG A 14 6.46 9.18 10.69
N ARG A 15 6.79 9.85 9.59
CA ARG A 15 6.08 11.07 9.13
C ARG A 15 4.53 10.94 9.10
N PRO A 16 3.93 9.83 8.63
CA PRO A 16 2.47 9.65 8.69
C PRO A 16 1.91 9.54 10.12
N LEU A 17 2.72 9.05 11.07
CA LEU A 17 2.40 8.97 12.49
C LEU A 17 2.55 10.35 13.17
N GLU A 18 3.65 11.06 12.88
CA GLU A 18 3.92 12.42 13.36
C GLU A 18 2.78 13.37 12.93
N SER A 19 2.35 13.29 11.67
CA SER A 19 1.21 14.06 11.12
C SER A 19 -0.18 13.58 11.59
N LYS A 20 -0.26 12.57 12.46
CA LYS A 20 -1.51 11.94 12.96
C LYS A 20 -2.40 11.27 11.91
N ARG A 21 -2.03 11.29 10.62
CA ARG A 21 -2.77 10.62 9.53
C ARG A 21 -2.90 9.12 9.76
N GLN A 22 -1.89 8.49 10.34
CA GLN A 22 -1.89 7.08 10.74
C GLN A 22 -1.97 6.89 12.26
N SER A 23 -2.60 7.85 12.98
CA SER A 23 -2.90 7.67 14.40
C SER A 23 -4.00 6.62 14.59
N PRO A 24 -4.07 5.93 15.74
CA PRO A 24 -5.08 4.89 15.98
C PRO A 24 -6.52 5.40 15.82
N LYS A 25 -6.77 6.66 16.21
CA LYS A 25 -8.07 7.32 16.00
C LYS A 25 -8.38 7.54 14.52
N SER A 26 -7.40 8.04 13.75
CA SER A 26 -7.54 8.25 12.31
C SER A 26 -7.78 6.92 11.59
N LEU A 27 -6.99 5.89 11.90
CA LEU A 27 -7.15 4.55 11.34
C LEU A 27 -8.51 3.95 11.68
N GLY A 28 -8.99 4.08 12.92
CA GLY A 28 -10.33 3.62 13.29
C GLY A 28 -11.44 4.32 12.50
N SER A 29 -11.30 5.63 12.27
CA SER A 29 -12.27 6.39 11.46
C SER A 29 -12.25 5.94 10.00
N ILE A 30 -11.05 5.70 9.45
CA ILE A 30 -10.87 5.19 8.08
C ILE A 30 -11.46 3.78 7.95
N LEU A 31 -11.25 2.90 8.94
CA LEU A 31 -11.79 1.53 8.92
C LEU A 31 -13.32 1.52 8.83
N ILE A 32 -14.02 2.42 9.53
CA ILE A 32 -15.47 2.58 9.40
C ILE A 32 -15.86 3.06 8.00
N LEU A 33 -15.20 4.11 7.50
CA LEU A 33 -15.46 4.63 6.15
C LEU A 33 -15.23 3.56 5.08
N SER A 34 -14.19 2.75 5.25
CA SER A 34 -13.83 1.67 4.34
C SER A 34 -14.91 0.61 4.21
N ILE A 35 -15.77 0.39 5.23
CA ILE A 35 -16.88 -0.56 5.12
C ILE A 35 -17.87 -0.14 4.03
N PHE A 36 -18.23 1.14 4.01
CA PHE A 36 -19.15 1.68 2.99
C PHE A 36 -18.53 1.62 1.60
N LEU A 37 -17.25 1.99 1.48
CA LEU A 37 -16.54 1.92 0.21
C LEU A 37 -16.39 0.47 -0.28
N GLN A 38 -16.18 -0.48 0.63
CA GLN A 38 -16.07 -1.89 0.29
C GLN A 38 -17.41 -2.46 -0.18
N ALA A 39 -18.51 -2.09 0.47
CA ALA A 39 -19.86 -2.46 0.03
C ALA A 39 -20.15 -1.92 -1.38
N PHE A 40 -19.74 -0.67 -1.67
CA PHE A 40 -19.86 -0.08 -3.00
C PHE A 40 -19.04 -0.82 -4.06
N LEU A 41 -17.79 -1.16 -3.76
CA LEU A 41 -16.95 -1.91 -4.71
C LEU A 41 -17.47 -3.34 -4.95
N LEU A 42 -17.94 -4.03 -3.90
CA LEU A 42 -18.59 -5.34 -4.05
C LEU A 42 -19.87 -5.27 -4.90
N PHE A 43 -20.65 -4.20 -4.74
CA PHE A 43 -21.80 -3.96 -5.61
C PHE A 43 -21.37 -3.80 -7.08
N LEU A 44 -20.31 -3.03 -7.35
CA LEU A 44 -19.78 -2.88 -8.70
C LEU A 44 -19.25 -4.20 -9.27
N GLU A 45 -18.54 -5.00 -8.47
CA GLU A 45 -18.09 -6.34 -8.87
C GLU A 45 -19.24 -7.25 -9.25
N PHE A 46 -20.29 -7.30 -8.42
CA PHE A 46 -21.48 -8.10 -8.70
C PHE A 46 -22.20 -7.60 -9.96
N PHE A 47 -22.36 -6.28 -10.09
CA PHE A 47 -23.02 -5.65 -11.22
C PHE A 47 -22.30 -5.96 -12.55
N VAL A 48 -20.99 -5.67 -12.61
CA VAL A 48 -20.18 -5.93 -13.82
C VAL A 48 -20.07 -7.44 -14.07
N GLY A 49 -19.92 -8.24 -13.01
CA GLY A 49 -19.91 -9.70 -13.07
C GLY A 49 -21.19 -10.27 -13.69
N GLY A 50 -22.36 -9.66 -13.46
CA GLY A 50 -23.63 -10.04 -14.09
C GLY A 50 -23.55 -10.08 -15.62
N PHE A 51 -22.83 -9.13 -16.23
CA PHE A 51 -22.66 -9.01 -17.68
C PHE A 51 -21.40 -9.70 -18.22
N SER A 52 -20.54 -10.21 -17.33
CA SER A 52 -19.25 -10.77 -17.71
C SER A 52 -19.33 -12.24 -18.11
N ASN A 53 -18.55 -12.66 -19.11
CA ASN A 53 -18.30 -14.06 -19.45
C ASN A 53 -17.04 -14.62 -18.74
N TYR A 54 -16.52 -13.93 -17.73
CA TYR A 54 -15.30 -14.35 -17.04
C TYR A 54 -15.48 -15.73 -16.35
N PRO A 55 -14.52 -16.66 -16.52
CA PRO A 55 -14.61 -18.00 -15.95
C PRO A 55 -14.77 -17.98 -14.42
N SER A 56 -15.69 -18.81 -13.91
CA SER A 56 -15.93 -18.94 -12.46
C SER A 56 -16.28 -17.64 -11.74
N LYS A 57 -16.82 -16.63 -12.45
CA LYS A 57 -17.16 -15.31 -11.90
C LYS A 57 -17.98 -15.36 -10.61
N ASP A 58 -18.99 -16.23 -10.54
CA ASP A 58 -19.88 -16.33 -9.39
C ASP A 58 -19.14 -16.86 -8.15
N LEU A 59 -18.23 -17.82 -8.35
CA LEU A 59 -17.40 -18.37 -7.29
C LEU A 59 -16.41 -17.31 -6.79
N ILE A 60 -15.77 -16.57 -7.70
CA ILE A 60 -14.83 -15.49 -7.37
C ILE A 60 -15.51 -14.40 -6.54
N VAL A 61 -16.66 -13.90 -7.01
CA VAL A 61 -17.44 -12.86 -6.31
C VAL A 61 -17.92 -13.38 -4.96
N LYS A 62 -18.38 -14.63 -4.87
CA LYS A 62 -18.81 -15.24 -3.59
C LYS A 62 -17.66 -15.32 -2.58
N ILE A 63 -16.47 -15.77 -3.00
CA ILE A 63 -15.29 -15.86 -2.12
C ILE A 63 -14.90 -14.46 -1.64
N HIS A 64 -14.85 -13.49 -2.56
CA HIS A 64 -14.46 -12.13 -2.22
C HIS A 64 -15.48 -11.46 -1.30
N LEU A 65 -16.78 -11.70 -1.49
CA LEU A 65 -17.85 -11.23 -0.59
C LEU A 65 -17.66 -11.78 0.83
N ILE A 66 -17.35 -13.07 0.98
CA ILE A 66 -17.10 -13.69 2.29
C ILE A 66 -15.87 -13.05 2.95
N ALA A 67 -14.76 -12.96 2.24
CA ALA A 67 -13.52 -12.37 2.75
C ALA A 67 -13.73 -10.89 3.16
N SER A 68 -14.41 -10.13 2.32
CA SER A 68 -14.78 -8.74 2.58
C SER A 68 -15.70 -8.60 3.79
N SER A 69 -16.68 -9.48 3.97
CA SER A 69 -17.57 -9.48 5.13
C SER A 69 -16.82 -9.73 6.44
N ILE A 70 -15.85 -10.66 6.41
CA ILE A 70 -14.94 -10.91 7.54
C ILE A 70 -14.11 -9.65 7.84
N LEU A 71 -13.50 -9.04 6.82
CA LEU A 71 -12.72 -7.81 6.98
C LEU A 71 -13.55 -6.64 7.51
N ALA A 72 -14.81 -6.49 7.07
CA ALA A 72 -15.72 -5.47 7.57
C ALA A 72 -16.02 -5.66 9.07
N THR A 73 -16.27 -6.91 9.49
CA THR A 73 -16.50 -7.25 10.89
C THR A 73 -15.28 -6.92 11.76
N ILE A 74 -14.08 -7.32 11.31
CA ILE A 74 -12.82 -7.01 11.99
C ILE A 74 -12.59 -5.49 12.02
N SER A 75 -12.95 -4.76 10.96
CA SER A 75 -12.83 -3.31 10.88
C SER A 75 -13.68 -2.61 11.94
N VAL A 76 -14.92 -3.06 12.18
CA VAL A 76 -15.77 -2.54 13.27
C VAL A 76 -15.10 -2.73 14.62
N ILE A 77 -14.60 -3.95 14.90
CA ILE A 77 -13.91 -4.28 16.16
C ILE A 77 -12.70 -3.35 16.37
N TYR A 78 -11.85 -3.19 15.36
CA TYR A 78 -10.64 -2.36 15.42
C TYR A 78 -10.88 -0.86 15.23
N SER A 79 -12.14 -0.43 15.14
CA SER A 79 -12.55 0.97 15.19
C SER A 79 -12.93 1.42 16.60
N ILE A 80 -13.09 0.48 17.55
CA ILE A 80 -13.43 0.77 18.94
C ILE A 80 -12.19 1.30 19.69
N PRO A 81 -12.24 2.49 20.33
CA PRO A 81 -11.10 3.10 21.03
C PRO A 81 -10.40 2.21 22.04
N TYR A 82 -11.18 1.50 22.84
CA TYR A 82 -10.65 0.58 23.84
C TYR A 82 -9.77 -0.51 23.22
N ILE A 83 -10.17 -1.05 22.06
CA ILE A 83 -9.48 -2.13 21.37
C ILE A 83 -8.26 -1.56 20.64
N TYR A 84 -8.46 -0.53 19.81
CA TYR A 84 -7.35 -0.05 18.99
C TYR A 84 -6.21 0.53 19.81
N LEU A 85 -6.46 1.17 20.97
CA LEU A 85 -5.39 1.73 21.79
C LEU A 85 -4.48 0.65 22.39
N ARG A 86 -5.04 -0.55 22.64
CA ARG A 86 -4.33 -1.70 23.20
C ARG A 86 -3.67 -2.57 22.13
N SER A 87 -4.25 -2.63 20.94
CA SER A 87 -3.78 -3.49 19.84
C SER A 87 -3.47 -2.71 18.55
N GLN A 88 -2.81 -1.56 18.68
CA GLN A 88 -2.48 -0.65 17.56
C GLN A 88 -1.69 -1.33 16.42
N LYS A 89 -0.82 -2.29 16.75
CA LYS A 89 -0.04 -3.06 15.76
C LYS A 89 -0.95 -3.88 14.86
N VAL A 90 -1.93 -4.56 15.46
CA VAL A 90 -2.93 -5.35 14.74
C VAL A 90 -3.92 -4.44 14.02
N GLN A 91 -4.34 -3.31 14.61
CA GLN A 91 -5.16 -2.32 13.92
C GLN A 91 -4.50 -1.84 12.62
N TYR A 92 -3.20 -1.55 12.66
CA TYR A 92 -2.45 -1.14 11.48
C TYR A 92 -2.40 -2.26 10.43
N PHE A 93 -2.21 -3.51 10.86
CA PHE A 93 -2.26 -4.66 9.96
C PHE A 93 -3.65 -4.81 9.31
N VAL A 94 -4.74 -4.69 10.07
CA VAL A 94 -6.11 -4.72 9.54
C VAL A 94 -6.31 -3.59 8.54
N SER A 95 -5.87 -2.37 8.87
CA SER A 95 -5.96 -1.24 7.93
C SER A 95 -5.18 -1.47 6.64
N MET A 96 -4.03 -2.14 6.71
CA MET A 96 -3.28 -2.55 5.52
C MET A 96 -4.11 -3.54 4.68
N LEU A 97 -4.65 -4.60 5.29
CA LEU A 97 -5.49 -5.59 4.60
C LEU A 97 -6.71 -4.94 3.95
N VAL A 98 -7.41 -4.05 4.66
CA VAL A 98 -8.56 -3.32 4.13
C VAL A 98 -8.16 -2.43 2.94
N SER A 99 -7.03 -1.72 3.02
CA SER A 99 -6.56 -0.90 1.89
C SER A 99 -6.22 -1.74 0.66
N GLN A 100 -5.58 -2.90 0.84
CA GLN A 100 -5.25 -3.83 -0.23
C GLN A 100 -6.50 -4.55 -0.78
N ASN A 101 -7.50 -4.80 0.06
CA ASN A 101 -8.78 -5.36 -0.38
C ASN A 101 -9.51 -4.36 -1.27
N LEU A 102 -9.63 -3.09 -0.85
CA LEU A 102 -10.33 -2.03 -1.59
C LEU A 102 -9.65 -1.67 -2.91
N PHE A 103 -8.37 -1.30 -2.86
CA PHE A 103 -7.67 -0.74 -4.01
C PHE A 103 -6.73 -1.71 -4.70
N GLY A 104 -6.58 -2.92 -4.16
CA GLY A 104 -5.86 -4.01 -4.80
C GLY A 104 -6.84 -5.02 -5.38
N VAL A 105 -7.41 -5.86 -4.52
CA VAL A 105 -8.24 -7.00 -4.92
C VAL A 105 -9.52 -6.54 -5.63
N SER A 106 -10.29 -5.64 -5.03
CA SER A 106 -11.63 -5.29 -5.55
C SER A 106 -11.54 -4.67 -6.94
N VAL A 107 -10.70 -3.64 -7.12
CA VAL A 107 -10.50 -3.01 -8.43
C VAL A 107 -9.92 -3.97 -9.46
N TYR A 108 -9.05 -4.89 -9.05
CA TYR A 108 -8.53 -5.91 -9.95
C TYR A 108 -9.63 -6.86 -10.43
N LEU A 109 -10.48 -7.35 -9.52
CA LEU A 109 -11.61 -8.19 -9.88
C LEU A 109 -12.60 -7.46 -10.79
N ILE A 110 -12.90 -6.18 -10.52
CA ILE A 110 -13.70 -5.35 -11.44
C ILE A 110 -13.08 -5.32 -12.83
N SER A 111 -11.76 -5.17 -12.94
CA SER A 111 -11.07 -5.16 -14.23
C SER A 111 -11.19 -6.50 -14.98
N LEU A 112 -11.07 -7.63 -14.27
CA LEU A 112 -11.23 -8.96 -14.86
C LEU A 112 -12.65 -9.19 -15.37
N MET A 113 -13.64 -8.83 -14.54
CA MET A 113 -15.05 -8.93 -14.93
C MET A 113 -15.35 -8.01 -16.12
N ALA A 114 -14.83 -6.77 -16.12
CA ALA A 114 -15.01 -5.82 -17.20
C ALA A 114 -14.42 -6.33 -18.53
N VAL A 115 -13.22 -6.93 -18.52
CA VAL A 115 -12.66 -7.56 -19.74
C VAL A 115 -13.57 -8.68 -20.25
N GLY A 116 -14.15 -9.48 -19.35
CA GLY A 116 -15.11 -10.53 -19.70
C GLY A 116 -16.46 -10.05 -20.25
N THR A 117 -16.78 -8.75 -20.16
CA THR A 117 -17.97 -8.20 -20.85
C THR A 117 -17.74 -8.01 -22.35
N ILE A 118 -16.48 -8.01 -22.79
CA ILE A 118 -16.09 -7.76 -24.18
C ILE A 118 -15.51 -9.02 -24.80
N LEU A 119 -14.61 -9.69 -24.09
CA LEU A 119 -14.02 -10.94 -24.53
C LEU A 119 -14.91 -12.10 -24.10
N SER A 120 -15.21 -12.98 -25.04
CA SER A 120 -15.95 -14.23 -24.79
C SER A 120 -15.05 -15.48 -24.84
N ASN A 121 -13.79 -15.32 -25.29
CA ASN A 121 -12.83 -16.41 -25.36
C ASN A 121 -12.14 -16.58 -23.98
N GLU A 122 -12.32 -17.75 -23.38
CA GLU A 122 -11.77 -18.10 -22.07
C GLU A 122 -10.23 -18.05 -22.03
N ASP A 123 -9.54 -18.58 -23.04
CA ASP A 123 -8.07 -18.56 -23.10
C ASP A 123 -7.53 -17.12 -23.07
N SER A 124 -8.19 -16.21 -23.77
CA SER A 124 -7.82 -14.79 -23.81
C SER A 124 -8.03 -14.10 -22.46
N LEU A 125 -9.11 -14.46 -21.74
CA LEU A 125 -9.40 -13.96 -20.39
C LEU A 125 -8.38 -14.45 -19.36
N LEU A 126 -8.03 -15.73 -19.43
CA LEU A 126 -7.00 -16.32 -18.57
C LEU A 126 -5.61 -15.74 -18.90
N GLN A 127 -5.30 -15.56 -20.19
CA GLN A 127 -4.05 -14.94 -20.62
C GLN A 127 -3.94 -13.50 -20.09
N PHE A 128 -5.02 -12.70 -20.18
CA PHE A 128 -5.05 -11.35 -19.59
C PHE A 128 -4.76 -11.38 -18.08
N THR A 129 -5.38 -12.32 -17.37
CA THR A 129 -5.20 -12.51 -15.93
C THR A 129 -3.76 -12.85 -15.58
N TYR A 130 -3.19 -13.87 -16.24
CA TYR A 130 -1.79 -14.26 -16.00
C TYR A 130 -0.81 -13.15 -16.33
N MET A 131 -1.00 -12.45 -17.45
CA MET A 131 -0.12 -11.33 -17.84
C MET A 131 -0.17 -10.20 -16.82
N THR A 132 -1.36 -9.77 -16.39
CA THR A 132 -1.51 -8.66 -15.44
C THR A 132 -1.02 -9.02 -14.03
N LEU A 133 -1.23 -10.26 -13.57
CA LEU A 133 -0.67 -10.76 -12.31
C LEU A 133 0.85 -10.91 -12.36
N LEU A 134 1.41 -11.45 -13.45
CA LEU A 134 2.85 -11.62 -13.62
C LEU A 134 3.55 -10.25 -13.59
N ILE A 135 3.02 -9.28 -14.34
CA ILE A 135 3.51 -7.90 -14.32
C ILE A 135 3.39 -7.31 -12.91
N GLY A 136 2.24 -7.47 -12.24
CA GLY A 136 2.05 -7.03 -10.87
C GLY A 136 3.07 -7.63 -9.90
N GLY A 137 3.34 -8.93 -10.01
CA GLY A 137 4.35 -9.64 -9.24
C GLY A 137 5.75 -9.09 -9.46
N ILE A 138 6.13 -8.80 -10.71
CA ILE A 138 7.41 -8.15 -11.04
C ILE A 138 7.49 -6.75 -10.43
N VAL A 139 6.42 -5.94 -10.55
CA VAL A 139 6.32 -4.61 -9.91
C VAL A 139 6.56 -4.75 -8.41
N PHE A 140 5.87 -5.66 -7.74
CA PHE A 140 6.02 -5.89 -6.31
C PHE A 140 7.46 -6.30 -5.93
N ILE A 141 8.04 -7.28 -6.62
CA ILE A 141 9.40 -7.76 -6.31
C ILE A 141 10.44 -6.64 -6.48
N ILE A 142 10.42 -5.94 -7.61
CA ILE A 142 11.39 -4.86 -7.89
C ILE A 142 11.25 -3.74 -6.86
N THR A 143 10.02 -3.37 -6.52
CA THR A 143 9.75 -2.27 -5.58
C THR A 143 10.12 -2.65 -4.16
N PHE A 144 9.85 -3.89 -3.76
CA PHE A 144 10.28 -4.44 -2.47
C PHE A 144 11.81 -4.47 -2.35
N VAL A 145 12.51 -5.06 -3.32
CA VAL A 145 13.98 -5.13 -3.32
C VAL A 145 14.58 -3.72 -3.31
N ARG A 146 14.09 -2.82 -4.15
CA ARG A 146 14.51 -1.42 -4.18
C ARG A 146 14.31 -0.75 -2.83
N PHE A 147 13.15 -0.94 -2.20
CA PHE A 147 12.85 -0.35 -0.91
C PHE A 147 13.86 -0.80 0.17
N ILE A 148 14.19 -2.09 0.21
CA ILE A 148 15.18 -2.65 1.13
C ILE A 148 16.59 -2.09 0.85
N ILE A 149 17.01 -1.97 -0.41
CA ILE A 149 18.30 -1.37 -0.77
C ILE A 149 18.37 0.09 -0.32
N LEU A 150 17.34 0.89 -0.59
CA LEU A 150 17.27 2.30 -0.17
C LEU A 150 17.32 2.43 1.35
N LEU A 151 16.63 1.54 2.06
CA LEU A 151 16.65 1.48 3.51
C LEU A 151 18.05 1.21 4.07
N ASN A 152 18.73 0.17 3.58
CA ASN A 152 20.10 -0.15 3.98
C ASN A 152 21.09 0.98 3.68
N ASN A 153 20.92 1.65 2.55
CA ASN A 153 21.75 2.78 2.14
C ASN A 153 21.48 4.06 2.95
N GLY A 154 20.60 4.01 3.96
CA GLY A 154 20.33 5.11 4.88
C GLY A 154 19.43 6.21 4.31
N PHE A 155 18.70 5.97 3.22
CA PHE A 155 17.80 7.00 2.64
C PHE A 155 16.62 7.37 3.55
N TYR A 156 16.28 6.48 4.49
CA TYR A 156 15.25 6.72 5.51
C TYR A 156 15.84 7.08 6.88
N ARG A 157 17.17 7.30 6.95
CA ARG A 157 17.87 7.76 8.15
C ARG A 157 17.68 9.25 8.37
N LYS A 158 17.19 9.64 9.54
CA LYS A 158 16.98 11.06 9.90
C LYS A 158 18.35 11.74 10.14
N GLY A 159 18.55 12.95 9.62
CA GLY A 159 19.78 13.72 9.79
C GLY A 159 20.92 13.47 8.79
N PHE A 160 20.76 12.56 7.83
CA PHE A 160 21.76 12.31 6.78
C PHE A 160 21.78 13.45 5.72
N LYS A 161 22.96 13.85 5.21
CA LYS A 161 23.14 15.01 4.27
C LYS A 161 22.24 14.97 3.01
N LYS A 162 21.74 13.79 2.62
CA LYS A 162 20.78 13.61 1.50
C LYS A 162 19.34 14.07 1.80
N ASP A 163 19.00 14.39 3.05
CA ASP A 163 17.67 14.89 3.42
C ASP A 163 17.37 16.26 2.76
N LYS A 164 18.41 17.07 2.50
CA LYS A 164 18.32 18.36 1.77
C LYS A 164 18.26 18.21 0.24
N GLN A 165 18.84 17.14 -0.31
CA GLN A 165 18.77 16.84 -1.75
C GLN A 165 17.44 16.18 -2.14
N ARG A 166 16.64 15.75 -1.17
CA ARG A 166 15.35 15.07 -1.38
C ARG A 166 14.32 15.95 -2.10
N GLY A 167 14.34 17.26 -1.87
CA GLY A 167 13.53 18.21 -2.66
C GLY A 167 13.92 18.32 -4.14
N LYS A 168 15.13 17.85 -4.53
CA LYS A 168 15.60 17.82 -5.93
C LYS A 168 15.66 16.40 -6.54
N PHE A 169 15.88 15.36 -5.74
CA PHE A 169 16.09 13.97 -6.21
C PHE A 169 14.85 13.07 -6.14
N GLU A 170 13.72 13.53 -5.59
CA GLU A 170 12.45 12.77 -5.66
C GLU A 170 12.08 12.47 -7.13
N LYS A 171 12.33 13.39 -8.08
CA LYS A 171 12.09 13.16 -9.52
C LYS A 171 12.93 12.02 -10.12
N THR A 172 14.17 11.81 -9.68
CA THR A 172 15.04 10.72 -10.20
C THR A 172 14.70 9.38 -9.56
N SER A 173 14.20 9.38 -8.31
CA SER A 173 13.92 8.16 -7.56
C SER A 173 12.67 7.43 -8.07
N TYR A 174 11.61 8.17 -8.45
CA TYR A 174 10.40 7.55 -9.00
C TYR A 174 10.51 7.18 -10.48
N LEU A 175 11.53 7.70 -11.20
CA LEU A 175 11.67 7.54 -12.64
C LEU A 175 11.70 6.07 -13.12
N PRO A 176 12.49 5.16 -12.53
CA PRO A 176 12.52 3.75 -12.98
C PRO A 176 11.17 3.05 -12.76
N VAL A 177 10.41 3.45 -11.74
CA VAL A 177 9.10 2.89 -11.44
C VAL A 177 8.03 3.45 -12.38
N VAL A 178 8.06 4.75 -12.65
CA VAL A 178 7.16 5.39 -13.63
C VAL A 178 7.39 4.79 -15.02
N ILE A 179 8.64 4.55 -15.40
CA ILE A 179 8.99 3.87 -16.66
C ILE A 179 8.43 2.45 -16.67
N LEU A 180 8.60 1.69 -15.58
CA LEU A 180 8.13 0.31 -15.52
C LEU A 180 6.59 0.22 -15.55
N ILE A 181 5.89 1.09 -14.81
CA ILE A 181 4.43 1.21 -14.88
C ILE A 181 4.01 1.63 -16.30
N GLY A 182 4.70 2.58 -16.92
CA GLY A 182 4.41 3.02 -18.29
C GLY A 182 4.57 1.92 -19.35
N ILE A 183 5.64 1.13 -19.28
CA ILE A 183 5.86 -0.03 -20.17
C ILE A 183 4.76 -1.07 -19.93
N SER A 184 4.45 -1.36 -18.67
CA SER A 184 3.42 -2.32 -18.27
C SER A 184 2.03 -1.93 -18.79
N ILE A 185 1.67 -0.65 -18.65
CA ILE A 185 0.44 -0.08 -19.21
C ILE A 185 0.43 -0.22 -20.73
N SER A 186 1.57 0.01 -21.39
CA SER A 186 1.66 -0.09 -22.85
C SER A 186 1.35 -1.51 -23.34
N PHE A 187 1.81 -2.55 -22.64
CA PHE A 187 1.45 -3.93 -22.95
C PHE A 187 -0.04 -4.21 -22.75
N VAL A 188 -0.65 -3.69 -21.68
CA VAL A 188 -2.10 -3.81 -21.45
C VAL A 188 -2.86 -3.10 -22.56
N ILE A 189 -2.51 -1.86 -22.90
CA ILE A 189 -3.14 -1.10 -23.98
C ILE A 189 -3.01 -1.84 -25.32
N GLN A 190 -1.82 -2.36 -25.64
CA GLN A 190 -1.62 -3.13 -26.87
C GLN A 190 -2.46 -4.41 -26.89
N PHE A 191 -2.54 -5.13 -25.77
CA PHE A 191 -3.42 -6.30 -25.66
C PHE A 191 -4.88 -5.91 -25.91
N LEU A 192 -5.35 -4.82 -25.29
CA LEU A 192 -6.72 -4.34 -25.48
C LEU A 192 -6.93 -3.91 -26.93
N ILE A 193 -6.10 -3.05 -27.51
CA ILE A 193 -6.27 -2.58 -28.90
C ILE A 193 -6.27 -3.74 -29.92
N ARG A 194 -5.45 -4.78 -29.69
CA ARG A 194 -5.37 -5.94 -30.60
C ARG A 194 -6.59 -6.85 -30.53
N ASN A 195 -7.25 -6.90 -29.38
CA ASN A 195 -8.36 -7.82 -29.14
C ASN A 195 -9.73 -7.13 -29.11
N PHE A 196 -9.77 -5.79 -29.14
CA PHE A 196 -10.99 -4.99 -28.94
C PHE A 196 -11.30 -4.21 -30.21
N ASN A 197 -12.58 -4.18 -30.59
CA ASN A 197 -13.07 -3.27 -31.63
C ASN A 197 -13.17 -1.83 -31.08
N THR A 198 -13.10 -0.83 -31.96
CA THR A 198 -13.08 0.61 -31.64
C THR A 198 -14.37 1.16 -30.99
N GLY A 199 -15.29 0.32 -30.53
CA GLY A 199 -16.58 0.71 -29.96
C GLY A 199 -16.67 0.73 -28.42
N HIS A 200 -15.65 0.29 -27.69
CA HIS A 200 -15.71 0.06 -26.22
C HIS A 200 -14.67 0.87 -25.42
N TYR A 201 -14.39 2.11 -25.83
CA TYR A 201 -13.35 2.95 -25.22
C TYR A 201 -13.58 3.24 -23.73
N ASP A 202 -14.85 3.40 -23.36
CA ASP A 202 -15.32 3.61 -21.99
C ASP A 202 -14.96 2.43 -21.08
N VAL A 203 -15.23 1.19 -21.51
CA VAL A 203 -14.88 -0.01 -20.75
C VAL A 203 -13.36 -0.23 -20.71
N MET A 204 -12.66 0.01 -21.84
CA MET A 204 -11.20 -0.05 -21.88
C MET A 204 -10.56 0.92 -20.89
N PHE A 205 -11.09 2.14 -20.76
CA PHE A 205 -10.61 3.12 -19.79
C PHE A 205 -10.76 2.60 -18.35
N VAL A 206 -11.92 2.02 -18.01
CA VAL A 206 -12.17 1.44 -16.68
C VAL A 206 -11.20 0.30 -16.38
N ILE A 207 -10.94 -0.58 -17.36
CA ILE A 207 -9.98 -1.69 -17.23
C ILE A 207 -8.57 -1.15 -16.94
N ILE A 208 -8.08 -0.22 -17.78
CA ILE A 208 -6.74 0.35 -17.64
C ILE A 208 -6.60 1.06 -16.27
N LEU A 209 -7.56 1.90 -15.92
CA LEU A 209 -7.55 2.63 -14.66
C LEU A 209 -7.48 1.67 -13.46
N SER A 210 -8.30 0.61 -13.47
CA SER A 210 -8.36 -0.37 -12.40
C SER A 210 -7.06 -1.16 -12.25
N ILE A 211 -6.45 -1.58 -13.37
CA ILE A 211 -5.14 -2.25 -13.38
C ILE A 211 -4.03 -1.33 -12.85
N VAL A 212 -4.04 -0.05 -13.23
CA VAL A 212 -3.07 0.93 -12.73
C VAL A 212 -3.20 1.11 -11.21
N ILE A 213 -4.43 1.25 -10.71
CA ILE A 213 -4.68 1.35 -9.26
C ILE A 213 -4.16 0.10 -8.53
N PHE A 214 -4.43 -1.09 -9.06
CA PHE A 214 -3.92 -2.36 -8.52
C PHE A 214 -2.38 -2.36 -8.43
N TRP A 215 -1.68 -1.99 -9.51
CA TRP A 215 -0.20 -1.93 -9.50
C TRP A 215 0.36 -0.85 -8.56
N VAL A 216 -0.32 0.30 -8.43
CA VAL A 216 0.05 1.33 -7.45
C VAL A 216 -0.06 0.79 -6.03
N MET A 217 -1.08 -0.03 -5.73
CA MET A 217 -1.21 -0.65 -4.41
C MET A 217 -0.13 -1.69 -4.12
N LEU A 218 0.30 -2.45 -5.13
CA LEU A 218 1.48 -3.33 -5.02
C LEU A 218 2.76 -2.54 -4.79
N PHE A 219 2.91 -1.37 -5.41
CA PHE A 219 4.04 -0.47 -5.17
C PHE A 219 4.10 0.07 -3.73
N ILE A 220 2.93 0.38 -3.14
CA ILE A 220 2.81 0.93 -1.79
C ILE A 220 3.01 -0.15 -0.71
N LEU A 221 2.65 -1.41 -1.01
CA LEU A 221 2.66 -2.52 -0.05
C LEU A 221 4.00 -2.74 0.68
N PRO A 222 5.19 -2.71 0.03
CA PRO A 222 6.48 -2.83 0.72
C PRO A 222 6.67 -1.81 1.85
N GLU A 223 6.30 -0.55 1.64
CA GLU A 223 6.42 0.50 2.66
C GLU A 223 5.47 0.21 3.84
N GLN A 224 4.23 -0.21 3.54
CA GLN A 224 3.26 -0.60 4.58
C GLN A 224 3.78 -1.77 5.42
N LEU A 225 4.38 -2.78 4.81
CA LEU A 225 4.98 -3.94 5.48
C LEU A 225 6.16 -3.53 6.37
N VAL A 226 7.04 -2.62 5.92
CA VAL A 226 8.16 -2.16 6.74
C VAL A 226 7.68 -1.28 7.90
N ILE A 227 6.66 -0.43 7.71
CA ILE A 227 6.05 0.31 8.83
C ILE A 227 5.44 -0.65 9.85
N LEU A 228 4.76 -1.72 9.41
CA LEU A 228 4.23 -2.76 10.29
C LEU A 228 5.37 -3.41 11.09
N TYR A 229 6.45 -3.80 10.43
CA TYR A 229 7.66 -4.31 11.09
C TYR A 229 8.20 -3.32 12.14
N CYS A 230 8.29 -2.03 11.80
CA CYS A 230 8.75 -0.99 12.73
C CYS A 230 7.83 -0.85 13.94
N LYS A 231 6.50 -0.96 13.77
CA LYS A 231 5.54 -0.96 14.88
C LYS A 231 5.74 -2.15 15.82
N PHE A 232 6.12 -3.32 15.29
CA PHE A 232 6.44 -4.47 16.13
C PHE A 232 7.75 -4.30 16.88
N ARG A 233 8.78 -3.79 16.20
CA ARG A 233 10.15 -3.71 16.72
C ARG A 233 10.45 -2.49 17.59
N PHE A 234 9.98 -1.31 17.20
CA PHE A 234 10.34 -0.04 17.84
C PHE A 234 9.14 0.58 18.53
N ASP A 235 9.28 0.83 19.84
CA ASP A 235 8.20 1.40 20.64
C ASP A 235 7.78 2.78 20.15
N SER A 236 8.71 3.58 19.63
CA SER A 236 8.45 4.92 19.13
C SER A 236 7.45 4.95 17.95
N PHE A 237 7.26 3.84 17.22
CA PHE A 237 6.26 3.77 16.13
C PHE A 237 4.81 3.57 16.63
N ASN A 238 4.63 3.52 17.95
CA ASN A 238 3.33 3.33 18.61
C ASN A 238 2.94 4.55 19.44
N TYR A 239 1.66 4.64 19.76
CA TYR A 239 1.08 5.70 20.57
C TYR A 239 0.88 5.23 22.01
N GLU A 240 0.97 6.16 22.94
CA GLU A 240 0.52 6.00 24.31
C GLU A 240 -1.01 5.94 24.40
N LEU A 241 -1.53 5.47 25.54
CA LEU A 241 -2.98 5.39 25.79
C LEU A 241 -3.66 6.78 25.79
N ASN A 242 -2.91 7.84 26.07
CA ASN A 242 -3.36 9.23 25.96
C ASN A 242 -3.45 9.73 24.50
N GLY A 243 -3.07 8.90 23.51
CA GLY A 243 -3.09 9.24 22.09
C GLY A 243 -1.89 10.05 21.59
N ARG A 244 -0.84 10.25 22.41
CA ARG A 244 0.42 10.86 21.99
C ARG A 244 1.34 9.83 21.37
N LEU A 245 2.08 10.22 20.33
CA LEU A 245 3.11 9.36 19.74
C LEU A 245 4.25 9.19 20.75
N LYS A 246 4.72 7.96 20.95
CA LYS A 246 5.83 7.70 21.88
C LYS A 246 7.11 8.40 21.37
N PRO A 247 7.87 9.10 22.23
CA PRO A 247 9.09 9.79 21.82
C PRO A 247 10.19 8.80 21.41
N VAL A 248 11.12 9.25 20.56
CA VAL A 248 12.37 8.51 20.34
C VAL A 248 13.24 8.68 21.57
N LYS A 249 13.91 7.62 21.98
CA LYS A 249 14.88 7.64 23.08
C LYS A 249 16.29 7.60 22.49
N ASP A 250 17.23 8.29 23.15
CA ASP A 250 18.65 8.14 22.85
C ASP A 250 19.23 6.84 23.43
N GLU A 251 20.52 6.62 23.21
CA GLU A 251 21.27 5.45 23.71
C GLU A 251 21.28 5.37 25.24
N ASN A 252 21.09 6.50 25.93
CA ASN A 252 21.01 6.60 27.39
C ASN A 252 19.57 6.52 27.91
N GLY A 253 18.60 6.23 27.02
CA GLY A 253 17.17 6.14 27.37
C GLY A 253 16.46 7.48 27.56
N LYS A 254 17.13 8.61 27.32
CA LYS A 254 16.57 9.96 27.45
C LYS A 254 15.69 10.28 26.25
N MET A 255 14.54 10.89 26.52
CA MET A 255 13.59 11.30 25.48
C MET A 255 14.19 12.43 24.64
N ILE A 256 14.17 12.26 23.32
CA ILE A 256 14.55 13.30 22.37
C ILE A 256 13.25 14.04 21.96
N PRO A 257 13.12 15.34 22.25
CA PRO A 257 11.97 16.12 21.79
C PRO A 257 11.85 16.07 20.27
N GLU A 258 10.61 15.98 19.78
CA GLU A 258 10.32 15.83 18.34
C GLU A 258 10.90 16.98 17.50
N GLU A 259 10.84 18.21 18.02
CA GLU A 259 11.44 19.42 17.42
C GLU A 259 12.97 19.34 17.31
N LYS A 260 13.61 18.59 18.21
CA LYS A 260 15.07 18.46 18.28
C LYS A 260 15.59 17.19 17.60
N LEU A 261 14.70 16.34 17.09
CA LEU A 261 15.06 15.06 16.48
C LEU A 261 16.02 15.24 15.30
N ASP A 262 15.71 16.17 14.41
CA ASP A 262 16.54 16.46 13.22
C ASP A 262 17.92 17.00 13.61
N SER A 263 17.97 17.93 14.56
CA SER A 263 19.24 18.48 15.04
C SER A 263 20.08 17.44 15.77
N TYR A 264 19.45 16.58 16.57
CA TYR A 264 20.12 15.54 17.36
C TYR A 264 20.81 14.52 16.44
N PHE A 265 20.07 13.94 15.49
CA PHE A 265 20.66 12.95 14.58
C PHE A 265 21.66 13.57 13.59
N ARG A 266 21.54 14.86 13.26
CA ARG A 266 22.57 15.59 12.49
C ARG A 266 23.88 15.71 13.27
N GLN A 267 23.82 16.09 14.55
CA GLN A 267 25.01 16.18 15.39
C GLN A 267 25.68 14.82 15.57
N LYS A 268 24.88 13.79 15.86
CA LYS A 268 25.36 12.41 15.98
C LYS A 268 26.05 11.90 14.70
N THR A 269 25.49 12.20 13.54
CA THR A 269 26.08 11.80 12.24
C THR A 269 27.42 12.50 11.98
N LYS A 270 27.59 13.75 12.42
CA LYS A 270 28.87 14.46 12.31
C LYS A 270 29.93 13.91 13.27
N ALA A 271 29.54 13.65 14.52
CA ALA A 271 30.44 13.16 15.56
C ALA A 271 30.98 11.74 15.30
N GLY A 272 30.23 10.90 14.56
CA GLY A 272 30.69 9.56 14.16
C GLY A 272 31.43 9.52 12.81
N SER A 273 31.74 10.68 12.21
CA SER A 273 32.49 10.79 10.95
C SER A 273 33.87 11.43 11.12
N GLU A 274 34.26 11.71 12.37
CA GLU A 274 35.62 12.01 12.82
C GLU A 274 36.26 10.74 13.40
#